data_AF-A0A971D0N3-F1
#
_entry.id   AF-A0A971D0N3-F1
#
_cell.length_a   1.000
_cell.length_b   1.000
_cell.length_c   1.000
_cell.angle_alpha   90.00
_cell.angle_beta   90.00
_cell.angle_gamma   90.00
#
_symmetry.space_group_name_H-M   'P 1'
#
loop_
_entity.id
_entity.type
_entity.pdbx_description
1 polymer ?
#
loop_
_entity_poly.entity_id
_entity_poly.type
_entity_poly.pdbx_seq_one_letter_code
_entity_poly.pdbx_strand_id
1 'polypeptide(L)'
;MDRRRDDARAGVTTLRLRIDERRPTMGADGTTASGRLEGQVAIVTGGASGIGAEVVRRFAAEGARQVVVGLPQEETRATALVDDLGGDRILFVAGDVADPGTAARATAAAVKVHGRLDVLVNNAGLDYSGVHVLESDLAFSHRVMDVNFFGPLLMLQAAARAMAA
;
A
#
# COMPACT_ATOMS: atom_id res chain seq x y z
N MET A 1 1.32 -24.66 54.56
CA MET A 1 2.60 -23.92 54.64
C MET A 1 3.60 -24.82 53.92
N ASP A 2 3.74 -24.72 52.60
CA ASP A 2 4.53 -23.72 51.90
C ASP A 2 4.16 -23.67 50.40
N ARG A 3 4.48 -22.55 49.76
CA ARG A 3 3.97 -21.99 48.52
C ARG A 3 4.73 -22.48 47.29
N ARG A 4 4.01 -22.48 46.16
CA ARG A 4 4.47 -22.12 44.79
C ARG A 4 5.84 -22.65 44.36
N ARG A 5 5.80 -23.63 43.45
CA ARG A 5 6.76 -23.67 42.33
C ARG A 5 5.97 -23.62 41.03
N ASP A 6 6.29 -22.59 40.28
CA ASP A 6 5.51 -21.96 39.24
C ASP A 6 5.33 -22.82 37.98
N ASP A 7 4.09 -22.76 37.49
CA ASP A 7 3.69 -22.97 36.10
C ASP A 7 4.44 -22.02 35.18
N ALA A 8 5.23 -22.57 34.25
CA ALA A 8 5.85 -21.79 33.19
C ALA A 8 5.86 -22.55 31.86
N ARG A 9 4.68 -22.96 31.38
CA ARG A 9 4.45 -23.32 29.95
C ARG A 9 3.00 -23.03 29.54
N ALA A 10 2.63 -21.75 29.53
CA ALA A 10 1.41 -21.28 28.87
C ALA A 10 1.79 -20.21 27.84
N GLY A 11 1.33 -20.38 26.60
CA GLY A 11 1.27 -19.27 25.63
C GLY A 11 2.17 -19.34 24.40
N VAL A 12 2.16 -20.44 23.65
CA VAL A 12 2.44 -20.34 22.20
C VAL A 12 1.11 -20.51 21.47
N THR A 13 0.47 -19.39 21.15
CA THR A 13 -0.72 -19.37 20.30
C THR A 13 -0.26 -19.66 18.87
N THR A 14 -0.50 -20.88 18.40
CA THR A 14 -0.28 -21.25 17.00
C THR A 14 -1.21 -20.40 16.12
N LEU A 15 -0.64 -19.42 15.41
CA LEU A 15 -1.34 -18.65 14.40
C LEU A 15 -1.75 -19.60 13.26
N ARG A 16 -3.01 -20.05 13.25
CA ARG A 16 -3.56 -20.76 12.09
C ARG A 16 -3.73 -19.74 10.96
N LEU A 17 -2.81 -19.74 10.00
CA LEU A 17 -3.00 -19.06 8.72
C LEU A 17 -4.27 -19.65 8.08
N ARG A 18 -5.32 -18.85 7.96
CA ARG A 18 -6.47 -19.19 7.12
C ARG A 18 -6.02 -19.06 5.68
N ILE A 19 -5.77 -20.18 5.02
CA ILE A 19 -5.61 -20.21 3.56
C ILE A 19 -7.03 -20.09 3.00
N ASP A 20 -7.30 -19.03 2.25
CA ASP A 20 -8.55 -18.83 1.53
C ASP A 20 -8.61 -19.84 0.37
N GLU A 21 -9.55 -20.79 0.41
CA GLU A 21 -9.70 -21.88 -0.56
C GLU A 21 -10.43 -21.46 -1.85
N ARG A 22 -10.71 -20.16 -2.04
CA ARG A 22 -11.38 -19.67 -3.26
C ARG A 22 -10.58 -20.03 -4.51
N ARG A 23 -11.20 -20.86 -5.36
CA ARG A 23 -10.62 -21.35 -6.61
C ARG A 23 -10.46 -20.18 -7.61
N PRO A 24 -9.27 -19.96 -8.18
CA PRO A 24 -9.05 -18.86 -9.11
C PRO A 24 -9.95 -18.97 -10.35
N THR A 25 -10.56 -17.87 -10.78
CA THR A 25 -11.27 -17.76 -12.06
C THR A 25 -10.31 -17.21 -13.12
N MET A 26 -10.40 -17.70 -14.35
CA MET A 26 -9.58 -17.20 -15.47
C MET A 26 -10.12 -15.86 -15.95
N GLY A 27 -9.30 -14.80 -15.87
CA GLY A 27 -9.54 -13.51 -16.47
C GLY A 27 -9.31 -13.51 -17.98
N ALA A 28 -9.84 -12.49 -18.67
CA ALA A 28 -9.78 -12.34 -20.13
C ALA A 28 -8.34 -12.18 -20.68
N ASP A 29 -7.38 -11.87 -19.82
CA ASP A 29 -5.95 -11.69 -20.09
C ASP A 29 -5.10 -12.94 -19.77
N GLY A 30 -5.74 -14.05 -19.35
CA GLY A 30 -5.05 -15.27 -18.90
C GLY A 30 -4.58 -15.23 -17.45
N THR A 31 -4.82 -14.13 -16.72
CA THR A 31 -4.53 -14.02 -15.30
C THR A 31 -5.64 -14.66 -14.49
N THR A 32 -5.30 -15.54 -13.54
CA THR A 32 -6.31 -16.09 -12.63
C THR A 32 -6.60 -15.11 -11.48
N ALA A 33 -7.83 -14.62 -11.37
CA ALA A 33 -8.29 -13.76 -10.27
C ALA A 33 -9.24 -14.55 -9.38
N SER A 34 -9.08 -14.45 -8.06
CA SER A 34 -9.91 -15.23 -7.11
C SER A 34 -10.94 -14.38 -6.38
N GLY A 35 -10.98 -13.07 -6.66
CA GLY A 35 -11.83 -12.10 -5.98
C GLY A 35 -11.42 -11.89 -4.52
N ARG A 36 -10.14 -12.07 -4.20
CA ARG A 36 -9.64 -12.04 -2.82
C ARG A 36 -9.77 -10.67 -2.16
N LEU A 37 -9.80 -9.61 -2.96
CA LEU A 37 -9.88 -8.23 -2.50
C LEU A 37 -11.22 -7.58 -2.86
N GLU A 38 -12.23 -8.38 -3.21
CA GLU A 38 -13.57 -7.88 -3.52
C GLU A 38 -14.12 -7.04 -2.35
N GLY A 39 -14.53 -5.82 -2.66
CA GLY A 39 -15.04 -4.86 -1.67
C GLY A 39 -13.99 -4.24 -0.73
N GLN A 40 -12.71 -4.61 -0.85
CA GLN A 40 -11.63 -3.98 -0.08
C GLN A 40 -11.21 -2.65 -0.70
N VAL A 41 -10.76 -1.71 0.14
CA VAL A 41 -10.19 -0.42 -0.28
C VAL A 41 -8.71 -0.38 0.07
N ALA A 42 -7.86 -0.15 -0.93
CA ALA A 42 -6.42 -0.08 -0.77
C ALA A 42 -5.86 1.31 -1.06
N ILE A 43 -4.82 1.71 -0.33
CA ILE A 43 -3.90 2.77 -0.76
C ILE A 43 -2.62 2.12 -1.27
N VAL A 44 -2.16 2.51 -2.45
CA VAL A 44 -0.86 2.08 -3.01
C VAL A 44 -0.01 3.32 -3.29
N THR A 45 1.09 3.47 -2.54
CA THR A 45 2.05 4.56 -2.76
C THR A 45 3.06 4.19 -3.85
N GLY A 46 3.47 5.16 -4.67
CA GLY A 46 4.27 4.88 -5.87
C GLY A 46 3.53 4.01 -6.87
N GLY A 47 2.19 4.03 -6.87
CA GLY A 47 1.37 3.11 -7.67
C GLY A 47 1.23 3.50 -9.14
N ALA A 48 1.85 4.60 -9.57
CA ALA A 48 1.79 5.06 -10.96
C ALA A 48 2.79 4.34 -11.89
N SER A 49 3.79 3.64 -11.35
CA SER A 49 4.84 2.99 -12.15
C SER A 49 5.44 1.75 -11.49
N GLY A 50 6.25 1.01 -12.25
CA GLY A 50 7.03 -0.13 -11.76
C GLY A 50 6.20 -1.19 -11.02
N ILE A 51 6.74 -1.68 -9.90
CA ILE A 51 6.07 -2.67 -9.04
C ILE A 51 4.74 -2.14 -8.51
N GLY A 52 4.67 -0.85 -8.16
CA GLY A 52 3.44 -0.24 -7.66
C GLY A 52 2.30 -0.29 -8.66
N ALA A 53 2.57 0.00 -9.93
CA ALA A 53 1.56 -0.12 -10.99
C ALA A 53 1.08 -1.55 -11.18
N GLU A 54 1.96 -2.54 -11.05
CA GLU A 54 1.57 -3.95 -11.14
C GLU A 54 0.75 -4.40 -9.93
N VAL A 55 1.07 -3.90 -8.73
CA VAL A 55 0.21 -4.09 -7.55
C VAL A 55 -1.18 -3.51 -7.82
N VAL A 56 -1.27 -2.31 -8.40
CA VAL A 56 -2.55 -1.68 -8.74
C VAL A 56 -3.35 -2.52 -9.75
N ARG A 57 -2.71 -3.01 -10.81
CA ARG A 57 -3.33 -3.92 -11.80
C ARG A 57 -3.84 -5.19 -11.14
N ARG A 58 -3.01 -5.83 -10.31
CA ARG A 58 -3.37 -7.08 -9.64
C ARG A 58 -4.50 -6.88 -8.63
N PHE A 59 -4.50 -5.77 -7.89
CA PHE A 59 -5.55 -5.43 -6.93
C PHE A 59 -6.87 -5.12 -7.65
N ALA A 60 -6.83 -4.42 -8.78
CA ALA A 60 -8.00 -4.18 -9.61
C ALA A 60 -8.60 -5.50 -10.14
N ALA A 61 -7.75 -6.42 -10.61
CA ALA A 61 -8.17 -7.74 -11.06
C ALA A 61 -8.81 -8.58 -9.93
N GLU A 62 -8.39 -8.38 -8.68
CA GLU A 62 -8.96 -9.05 -7.50
C GLU A 62 -10.16 -8.33 -6.88
N GLY A 63 -10.66 -7.25 -7.52
CA GLY A 63 -11.89 -6.54 -7.14
C GLY A 63 -11.73 -5.36 -6.17
N ALA A 64 -10.49 -4.94 -5.87
CA ALA A 64 -10.24 -3.85 -4.94
C ALA A 64 -10.60 -2.47 -5.54
N ARG A 65 -11.11 -1.58 -4.68
CA ARG A 65 -11.11 -0.13 -4.91
C ARG A 65 -9.80 0.44 -4.40
N GLN A 66 -9.30 1.51 -5.03
CA GLN A 66 -7.92 1.92 -4.83
C GLN A 66 -7.73 3.43 -4.83
N VAL A 67 -6.83 3.89 -3.96
CA VAL A 67 -6.24 5.22 -4.02
C VAL A 67 -4.76 5.03 -4.36
N VAL A 68 -4.37 5.51 -5.53
CA VAL A 68 -2.99 5.51 -6.03
C VAL A 68 -2.36 6.84 -5.63
N VAL A 69 -1.26 6.77 -4.88
CA VAL A 69 -0.46 7.95 -4.53
C VAL A 69 0.80 7.96 -5.37
N GLY A 70 1.12 9.11 -5.97
CA GLY A 70 2.33 9.32 -6.76
C GLY A 70 2.67 10.80 -6.86
N LEU A 71 3.84 11.10 -7.42
CA LEU A 71 4.27 12.49 -7.58
C LEU A 71 3.39 13.22 -8.61
N PRO A 72 3.24 14.56 -8.52
CA PRO A 72 2.43 15.32 -9.47
C PRO A 72 2.81 15.09 -10.95
N GLN A 73 4.11 14.90 -11.23
CA GLN A 73 4.61 14.68 -12.58
C GLN A 73 4.23 13.30 -13.14
N GLU A 74 3.73 12.39 -12.30
CA GLU A 74 3.26 11.06 -12.70
C GLU A 74 1.76 11.03 -13.01
N GLU A 75 1.05 12.15 -12.83
CA GLU A 75 -0.42 12.22 -12.98
C GLU A 75 -0.90 11.69 -14.33
N THR A 76 -0.28 12.08 -15.44
CA THR A 76 -0.65 11.57 -16.77
C THR A 76 -0.54 10.05 -16.87
N ARG A 77 0.51 9.47 -16.29
CA ARG A 77 0.71 8.01 -16.28
C ARG A 77 -0.30 7.32 -15.38
N ALA A 78 -0.59 7.92 -14.22
CA ALA A 78 -1.58 7.40 -13.28
C ALA A 78 -2.99 7.43 -13.88
N THR A 79 -3.38 8.51 -14.56
CA THR A 79 -4.67 8.62 -15.24
C THR A 79 -4.82 7.56 -16.33
N ALA A 80 -3.79 7.35 -17.16
CA ALA A 80 -3.83 6.27 -18.15
C ALA A 80 -4.01 4.89 -17.51
N LEU A 81 -3.33 4.62 -16.40
CA LEU A 81 -3.50 3.38 -15.63
C LEU A 81 -4.92 3.24 -15.06
N VAL A 82 -5.51 4.33 -14.56
CA VAL A 82 -6.88 4.39 -14.02
C VAL A 82 -7.90 4.10 -15.12
N ASP A 83 -7.76 4.75 -16.28
CA ASP A 83 -8.65 4.59 -17.42
C ASP A 83 -8.64 3.15 -17.95
N ASP A 84 -7.45 2.52 -18.01
CA ASP A 84 -7.29 1.12 -18.44
C ASP A 84 -7.97 0.10 -17.50
N LEU A 85 -8.15 0.43 -16.21
CA LEU A 85 -8.55 -0.53 -15.16
C LEU A 85 -9.99 -0.33 -14.63
N GLY A 86 -10.72 0.64 -15.17
CA GLY A 86 -12.12 0.94 -14.81
C GLY A 86 -12.21 2.10 -13.82
N GLY A 87 -12.12 3.32 -14.38
CA GLY A 87 -11.73 4.58 -13.72
C GLY A 87 -12.54 5.07 -12.51
N ASP A 88 -13.70 4.47 -12.22
CA ASP A 88 -14.51 4.81 -11.05
C ASP A 88 -14.13 4.02 -9.78
N ARG A 89 -13.26 3.01 -9.90
CA ARG A 89 -12.73 2.24 -8.75
C ARG A 89 -11.36 2.70 -8.29
N ILE A 90 -10.67 3.53 -9.05
CA ILE A 90 -9.28 3.93 -8.78
C ILE A 90 -9.18 5.45 -8.83
N LEU A 91 -8.61 6.04 -7.80
CA LEU A 91 -8.39 7.48 -7.69
C LEU A 91 -6.90 7.76 -7.63
N PHE A 92 -6.45 8.84 -8.27
CA PHE A 92 -5.09 9.33 -8.11
C PHE A 92 -5.04 10.47 -7.08
N VAL A 93 -4.06 10.41 -6.18
CA VAL A 93 -3.71 11.49 -5.24
C VAL A 93 -2.27 11.89 -5.48
N ALA A 94 -2.10 13.08 -6.05
CA ALA A 94 -0.79 13.68 -6.22
C ALA A 94 -0.18 14.08 -4.86
N GLY A 95 1.04 13.61 -4.59
CA GLY A 95 1.76 13.95 -3.38
C GLY A 95 3.05 13.19 -3.19
N ASP A 96 3.98 13.83 -2.49
CA ASP A 96 5.19 13.21 -1.99
C ASP A 96 4.91 12.54 -0.65
N VAL A 97 5.24 11.27 -0.47
CA VAL A 97 5.02 10.56 0.80
C VAL A 97 5.84 11.13 1.96
N ALA A 98 6.92 11.85 1.67
CA ALA A 98 7.70 12.58 2.68
C ALA A 98 6.96 13.83 3.21
N ASP A 99 5.94 14.34 2.49
CA ASP A 99 5.06 15.41 2.99
C ASP A 99 3.99 14.82 3.92
N PRO A 100 3.92 15.23 5.20
CA PRO A 100 2.87 14.80 6.13
C PRO A 100 1.44 15.04 5.60
N GLY A 101 1.25 16.05 4.76
CA GLY A 101 -0.04 16.34 4.14
C GLY A 101 -0.52 15.24 3.18
N THR A 102 0.39 14.51 2.52
CA THR A 102 0.05 13.47 1.55
C THR A 102 -0.71 12.32 2.21
N ALA A 103 -0.26 11.85 3.38
CA ALA A 103 -0.90 10.76 4.10
C ALA A 103 -2.33 11.11 4.52
N ALA A 104 -2.55 12.34 5.00
CA ALA A 104 -3.87 12.83 5.36
C ALA A 104 -4.81 12.92 4.13
N ARG A 105 -4.32 13.46 3.01
CA ARG A 105 -5.10 13.57 1.77
C ARG A 105 -5.48 12.20 1.21
N ALA A 106 -4.54 11.25 1.16
CA ALA A 106 -4.78 9.92 0.62
C ALA A 106 -5.81 9.12 1.44
N THR A 107 -5.68 9.14 2.77
CA THR A 107 -6.64 8.46 3.67
C THR A 107 -8.00 9.12 3.66
N ALA A 108 -8.07 10.45 3.64
CA ALA A 108 -9.32 11.19 3.50
C ALA A 108 -10.02 10.88 2.16
N ALA A 109 -9.26 10.77 1.06
CA ALA A 109 -9.82 10.39 -0.23
C ALA A 109 -10.42 8.98 -0.20
N ALA A 110 -9.71 8.00 0.38
CA ALA A 110 -10.21 6.63 0.53
C ALA A 110 -11.52 6.58 1.31
N VAL A 111 -11.57 7.23 2.48
CA VAL A 111 -12.77 7.27 3.32
C VAL A 111 -13.91 8.04 2.65
N LYS A 112 -13.63 9.20 2.03
CA LYS A 112 -14.66 10.03 1.41
C LYS A 112 -15.31 9.36 0.20
N VAL A 113 -14.52 8.71 -0.65
CA VAL A 113 -15.03 8.17 -1.94
C VAL A 113 -15.42 6.70 -1.83
N HIS A 114 -14.73 5.92 -1.01
CA HIS A 114 -14.98 4.48 -0.89
C HIS A 114 -15.53 4.06 0.48
N GLY A 115 -15.68 5.00 1.42
CA GLY A 115 -16.32 4.78 2.72
C GLY A 115 -15.44 4.08 3.76
N ARG A 116 -14.26 3.57 3.38
CA ARG A 116 -13.37 2.80 4.26
C ARG A 116 -11.93 2.78 3.75
N LEU A 117 -11.04 2.20 4.55
CA LEU A 117 -9.68 1.82 4.17
C LEU A 117 -9.36 0.47 4.82
N ASP A 118 -8.81 -0.47 4.06
CA ASP A 118 -8.52 -1.84 4.53
C ASP A 118 -7.06 -2.24 4.35
N VAL A 119 -6.41 -1.74 3.30
CA VAL A 119 -5.06 -2.11 2.94
C VAL A 119 -4.22 -0.87 2.69
N LEU A 120 -3.00 -0.86 3.23
CA LEU A 120 -1.95 0.10 2.87
C LEU A 120 -0.77 -0.64 2.27
N VAL A 121 -0.35 -0.24 1.07
CA VAL A 121 0.88 -0.68 0.43
C VAL A 121 1.86 0.49 0.40
N ASN A 122 2.84 0.45 1.30
CA ASN A 122 4.00 1.33 1.26
C ASN A 122 4.98 0.80 0.21
N ASN A 123 4.96 1.39 -0.98
CA ASN A 123 5.77 0.99 -2.12
C ASN A 123 6.55 2.17 -2.73
N ALA A 124 6.15 3.43 -2.51
CA ALA A 124 6.96 4.58 -2.93
C ALA A 124 8.37 4.45 -2.33
N GLY A 125 9.39 4.61 -3.17
CA GLY A 125 10.77 4.43 -2.76
C GLY A 125 11.76 5.05 -3.73
N LEU A 126 12.89 5.44 -3.18
CA LEU A 126 14.09 5.83 -3.91
C LEU A 126 15.21 4.84 -3.60
N ASP A 127 16.04 4.51 -4.58
CA ASP A 127 17.22 3.69 -4.37
C ASP A 127 18.46 4.37 -5.00
N TYR A 128 19.61 3.74 -4.84
CA TYR A 128 20.87 4.21 -5.41
C TYR A 128 21.13 3.61 -6.80
N SER A 129 20.08 3.17 -7.51
CA SER A 129 20.24 2.56 -8.83
C SER A 129 20.94 3.54 -9.79
N GLY A 130 22.10 3.13 -10.30
CA GLY A 130 22.92 3.96 -11.18
C GLY A 130 23.75 5.04 -10.49
N VAL A 131 23.77 5.10 -9.16
CA VAL A 131 24.58 6.06 -8.39
C VAL A 131 25.80 5.36 -7.81
N HIS A 132 27.00 5.80 -8.20
CA HIS A 132 28.23 5.28 -7.61
C HIS A 132 28.40 5.82 -6.18
N VAL A 133 28.90 4.98 -5.25
CA VAL A 133 28.99 5.35 -3.82
C VAL A 133 29.84 6.60 -3.56
N LEU A 134 30.88 6.82 -4.39
CA LEU A 134 31.75 8.00 -4.29
C LEU A 134 31.12 9.29 -4.84
N GLU A 135 30.01 9.17 -5.58
CA GLU A 135 29.30 10.28 -6.22
C GLU A 135 28.02 10.65 -5.48
N SER A 136 27.57 9.81 -4.54
CA SER A 136 26.41 10.13 -3.72
C SER A 136 26.76 11.13 -2.64
N ASP A 137 25.78 11.96 -2.27
CA ASP A 137 25.90 12.92 -1.20
C ASP A 137 24.93 12.63 -0.04
N LEU A 138 25.16 13.36 1.06
CA LEU A 138 24.34 13.24 2.26
C LEU A 138 22.90 13.73 2.03
N ALA A 139 22.70 14.69 1.12
CA ALA A 139 21.37 15.22 0.82
C ALA A 139 20.49 14.16 0.16
N PHE A 140 21.03 13.40 -0.79
CA PHE A 140 20.34 12.26 -1.40
C PHE A 140 20.06 11.18 -0.36
N SER A 141 21.00 10.90 0.53
CA SER A 141 20.81 9.92 1.61
C SER A 141 19.70 10.32 2.58
N HIS A 142 19.61 11.60 2.96
CA HIS A 142 18.47 12.11 3.74
C HIS A 142 17.16 11.98 2.97
N ARG A 143 17.16 12.31 1.67
CA ARG A 143 15.97 12.16 0.83
C ARG A 143 15.49 10.71 0.74
N VAL A 144 16.40 9.74 0.64
CA VAL A 144 16.07 8.31 0.69
C VAL A 144 15.42 7.96 2.04
N MET A 145 15.92 8.48 3.16
CA MET A 145 15.31 8.26 4.48
C MET A 145 13.92 8.91 4.60
N ASP A 146 13.76 10.12 4.08
CA ASP A 146 12.48 10.84 4.07
C ASP A 146 11.40 10.05 3.31
N VAL A 147 11.75 9.50 2.14
CA VAL A 147 10.81 8.74 1.31
C VAL A 147 10.61 7.32 1.81
N ASN A 148 11.68 6.59 2.13
CA ASN A 148 11.61 5.14 2.35
C ASN A 148 11.36 4.75 3.80
N PHE A 149 11.60 5.65 4.75
CA PHE A 149 11.40 5.38 6.18
C PHE A 149 10.32 6.28 6.78
N PHE A 150 10.51 7.59 6.72
CA PHE A 150 9.56 8.52 7.32
C PHE A 150 8.23 8.56 6.56
N GLY A 151 8.26 8.49 5.23
CA GLY A 151 7.05 8.39 4.40
C GLY A 151 6.15 7.22 4.80
N PRO A 152 6.64 5.96 4.80
CA PRO A 152 5.89 4.81 5.28
C PRO A 152 5.36 4.96 6.70
N LEU A 153 6.13 5.57 7.62
CA LEU A 153 5.68 5.83 8.98
C LEU A 153 4.47 6.78 9.01
N LEU A 154 4.52 7.88 8.26
CA LEU A 154 3.43 8.85 8.15
C LEU A 154 2.17 8.19 7.55
N MET A 155 2.34 7.43 6.47
CA MET A 155 1.26 6.68 5.84
C MET A 155 0.65 5.64 6.78
N LEU A 156 1.47 4.89 7.51
CA LEU A 156 1.02 3.89 8.49
C LEU A 156 0.19 4.52 9.60
N GLN A 157 0.66 5.63 10.17
CA GLN A 157 -0.07 6.31 11.25
C GLN A 157 -1.42 6.84 10.77
N ALA A 158 -1.47 7.47 9.59
CA ALA A 158 -2.72 7.97 9.03
C ALA A 158 -3.68 6.82 8.69
N ALA A 159 -3.19 5.78 8.02
CA ALA A 159 -3.98 4.63 7.63
C ALA A 159 -4.52 3.87 8.84
N ALA A 160 -3.69 3.61 9.86
CA ALA A 160 -4.11 2.90 11.07
C ALA A 160 -5.22 3.66 11.82
N ARG A 161 -5.14 5.00 11.89
CA ARG A 161 -6.22 5.82 12.46
C ARG A 161 -7.52 5.69 11.65
N ALA A 162 -7.43 5.71 10.32
CA ALA A 162 -8.60 5.57 9.45
C ALA A 162 -9.22 4.16 9.49
N MET A 163 -8.39 3.12 9.66
CA MET A 163 -8.82 1.71 9.76
C MET A 163 -9.45 1.36 11.11
N ALA A 164 -9.10 2.10 12.17
CA ALA A 164 -9.58 1.85 13.53
C ALA A 164 -10.84 2.66 13.91
N ALA A 165 -11.28 3.58 13.04
CA ALA A 165 -12.46 4.42 13.24
C ALA A 165 -13.76 3.67 12.87
#